data_AF-X0ZVR8-F1
#
_entry.id   AF-X0ZVR8-F1
#
_cell.length_a   1.000
_cell.length_b   1.000
_cell.length_c   1.000
_cell.angle_alpha   90.00
_cell.angle_beta   90.00
_cell.angle_gamma   90.00
#
_symmetry.space_group_name_H-M   'P 1'
#
loop_
_entity.id
_entity.type
_entity.pdbx_description
1 polymer ?
#
loop_
_entity_poly.entity_id
_entity_poly.type
_entity_poly.pdbx_seq_one_letter_code
_entity_poly.pdbx_strand_id
1 'polypeptide(L)' 'IILDIDPKISLVRKDHKILDKFEDTSLLDKVRQVYLARAKKEGYFVVNTDDIIEIVQAKIQEIVLDKLKDMRFKIKN' A
#
# COMPACT_ATOMS: atom_id res chain seq x y z
N ILE A 1 0.62 6.19 3.11
CA ILE A 1 0.70 5.44 1.83
C ILE A 1 0.01 4.10 2.08
N ILE A 2 -0.87 3.65 1.18
CA ILE A 2 -1.46 2.31 1.18
C ILE A 2 -0.67 1.47 0.17
N LEU A 3 -0.19 0.31 0.60
CA LEU A 3 0.43 -0.68 -0.27
C LEU A 3 -0.65 -1.67 -0.68
N ASP A 4 -1.14 -1.52 -1.91
CA ASP A 4 -2.20 -2.35 -2.45
C ASP A 4 -1.61 -3.57 -3.15
N ILE A 5 -1.99 -4.75 -2.70
CA ILE A 5 -1.60 -6.03 -3.28
C ILE A 5 -2.85 -6.88 -3.44
N ASP A 6 -2.89 -7.69 -4.50
CA ASP A 6 -3.93 -8.71 -4.59
C ASP A 6 -3.83 -9.70 -3.41
N PRO A 7 -4.93 -9.96 -2.66
CA PRO A 7 -4.89 -10.86 -1.52
C PRO A 7 -4.36 -12.26 -1.83
N LYS A 8 -4.67 -12.81 -3.02
CA LYS A 8 -4.15 -14.12 -3.43
C LYS A 8 -2.65 -14.08 -3.63
N ILE A 9 -2.14 -13.04 -4.30
CA ILE A 9 -0.70 -12.85 -4.50
C ILE A 9 0.00 -12.72 -3.13
N SER A 10 -0.57 -11.95 -2.21
CA SER A 10 -0.01 -11.75 -0.87
C SER A 10 0.11 -13.06 -0.07
N LEU A 11 -0.90 -13.92 -0.14
CA LEU A 11 -0.90 -15.22 0.55
C LEU A 11 0.07 -16.21 -0.10
N VAL A 12 0.21 -16.22 -1.43
CA VAL A 12 1.22 -17.06 -2.11
C VAL A 12 2.65 -16.65 -1.74
N ARG A 13 2.90 -15.33 -1.57
CA ARG A 13 4.20 -14.81 -1.13
C ARG A 13 4.48 -15.08 0.34
N LYS A 14 3.45 -15.38 1.15
CA LYS A 14 3.62 -15.82 2.53
C LYS A 14 4.06 -17.29 2.50
N ASP A 15 5.37 -17.46 2.69
CA ASP A 15 6.06 -18.74 2.91
C ASP A 15 5.16 -19.70 3.70
N HIS A 16 4.91 -20.92 3.19
CA HIS A 16 3.85 -21.92 3.50
C HIS A 16 3.52 -22.20 4.99
N LYS A 17 3.32 -21.16 5.78
CA LYS A 17 3.01 -21.18 7.20
C LYS A 17 1.51 -21.33 7.35
N ILE A 18 1.13 -21.90 8.48
CA ILE A 18 -0.26 -21.99 8.91
C ILE A 18 -0.88 -20.59 8.78
N LEU A 19 -1.98 -20.52 8.02
CA LEU A 19 -2.73 -19.29 7.84
C LEU A 19 -3.29 -18.84 9.19
N ASP A 20 -3.07 -17.57 9.53
CA ASP A 20 -3.67 -16.97 10.72
C ASP A 20 -5.18 -16.82 10.56
N LYS A 21 -5.90 -16.59 11.67
CA LYS A 21 -7.38 -16.48 11.72
C LYS A 21 -7.99 -15.52 10.68
N PHE A 22 -7.22 -14.55 10.19
CA PHE A 22 -7.68 -13.51 9.27
C PHE A 22 -7.11 -13.64 7.85
N GLU A 23 -6.36 -14.71 7.57
CA GLU A 23 -5.69 -14.93 6.30
C GLU A 23 -6.53 -15.76 5.35
N ASP A 24 -7.76 -15.27 5.14
CA ASP A 24 -8.70 -15.79 4.18
C ASP A 24 -8.90 -14.76 3.05
N THR A 25 -8.82 -15.22 1.80
CA THR A 25 -8.94 -14.34 0.63
C THR A 25 -10.24 -13.53 0.62
N SER A 26 -11.37 -14.11 1.01
CA SER A 26 -12.66 -13.41 1.00
C SER A 26 -12.74 -12.30 2.06
N LEU A 27 -12.11 -12.52 3.21
CA LEU A 27 -11.99 -11.50 4.25
C LEU A 27 -11.03 -10.39 3.80
N LEU A 28 -9.87 -10.77 3.27
CA LEU A 28 -8.86 -9.82 2.80
C LEU A 28 -9.37 -8.96 1.65
N ASP A 29 -10.18 -9.50 0.75
CA ASP A 29 -10.85 -8.72 -0.31
C ASP A 29 -11.75 -7.62 0.28
N LYS A 30 -12.56 -7.95 1.30
CA LYS A 30 -13.42 -6.97 1.98
C LYS A 30 -12.59 -5.89 2.68
N VAL A 31 -11.53 -6.30 3.37
CA VAL A 31 -10.60 -5.37 4.04
C VAL A 31 -9.96 -4.43 3.01
N ARG A 32 -9.44 -4.98 1.90
CA ARG A 32 -8.85 -4.21 0.80
C ARG A 32 -9.81 -3.13 0.30
N GLN A 33 -11.07 -3.47 0.04
CA GLN A 33 -12.06 -2.47 -0.42
C GLN A 33 -12.28 -1.34 0.59
N VAL A 34 -12.32 -1.63 1.88
CA VAL A 34 -12.46 -0.61 2.93
C VAL A 34 -11.27 0.34 2.95
N TYR A 35 -10.04 -0.19 2.86
CA TYR A 35 -8.83 0.63 2.83
C TYR A 35 -8.72 1.48 1.56
N LEU A 36 -9.08 0.93 0.39
CA LEU A 36 -9.07 1.68 -0.87
C LEU A 36 -10.14 2.79 -0.89
N ALA A 37 -11.34 2.51 -0.38
CA ALA A 37 -12.38 3.53 -0.25
C ALA A 37 -11.94 4.66 0.69
N ARG A 38 -11.30 4.32 1.81
CA ARG A 38 -10.72 5.30 2.73
C ARG A 38 -9.57 6.07 2.09
N ALA A 39 -8.71 5.42 1.31
CA ALA A 39 -7.62 6.06 0.59
C ALA A 39 -8.13 7.14 -0.37
N LYS A 40 -9.16 6.81 -1.15
CA LYS A 40 -9.83 7.77 -2.03
C LYS A 40 -10.44 8.94 -1.25
N LYS A 41 -11.10 8.66 -0.13
CA LYS A 41 -11.76 9.70 0.69
C LYS A 41 -10.77 10.65 1.36
N GLU A 42 -9.71 10.12 1.95
CA GLU A 42 -8.76 10.88 2.77
C GLU A 42 -7.53 11.36 1.97
N GLY A 43 -7.47 11.06 0.67
CA GLY A 43 -6.37 11.45 -0.22
C GLY A 43 -5.05 10.72 0.06
N TYR A 44 -5.11 9.48 0.59
CA TYR A 44 -3.90 8.67 0.75
C TYR A 44 -3.39 8.20 -0.61
N PHE A 45 -2.07 8.31 -0.83
CA PHE A 45 -1.41 7.65 -1.96
C PHE A 45 -1.59 6.13 -1.89
N VAL A 46 -2.00 5.52 -2.99
CA VAL A 46 -2.10 4.06 -3.18
C VAL A 46 -1.00 3.64 -4.13
N VAL A 47 -0.19 2.67 -3.71
CA VAL A 47 0.89 2.09 -4.51
C VAL A 47 0.55 0.62 -4.75
N ASN A 48 0.40 0.21 -6.01
CA ASN A 48 0.30 -1.20 -6.36
C ASN A 48 1.67 -1.88 -6.09
N THR A 49 1.64 -3.01 -5.40
CA THR A 49 2.83 -3.78 -5.01
C THR A 49 2.87 -5.20 -5.60
N ASP A 50 2.14 -5.40 -6.69
CA ASP A 50 2.23 -6.63 -7.48
C ASP A 50 3.58 -6.70 -8.23
N ASP A 51 4.21 -5.55 -8.50
CA ASP A 51 5.55 -5.39 -9.09
C ASP A 51 6.70 -5.92 -8.19
N ILE A 52 7.92 -5.99 -8.76
CA ILE A 52 9.15 -6.27 -8.00
C ILE A 52 9.47 -5.18 -6.97
N ILE A 53 10.18 -5.57 -5.91
CA ILE A 53 10.45 -4.75 -4.72
C ILE A 53 11.11 -3.41 -5.09
N GLU A 54 12.08 -3.43 -6.00
CA GLU A 54 12.85 -2.25 -6.41
C GLU A 54 11.95 -1.19 -7.06
N ILE A 55 11.00 -1.62 -7.90
CA ILE A 55 10.06 -0.71 -8.58
C ILE A 55 9.09 -0.09 -7.57
N VAL A 56 8.59 -0.91 -6.64
CA VAL A 56 7.70 -0.45 -5.56
C VAL A 56 8.44 0.55 -4.65
N GLN A 57 9.69 0.26 -4.29
CA GLN A 57 10.52 1.12 -3.46
C GLN A 57 10.77 2.47 -4.12
N ALA A 58 11.10 2.49 -5.42
CA ALA A 58 11.31 3.71 -6.18
C ALA A 58 10.05 4.60 -6.18
N LYS A 59 8.86 4.01 -6.42
CA LYS A 59 7.56 4.72 -6.36
C LYS A 59 7.31 5.34 -4.99
N ILE A 60 7.57 4.60 -3.91
CA ILE A 60 7.41 5.10 -2.53
C ILE A 60 8.38 6.27 -2.27
N GLN A 61 9.63 6.13 -2.71
CA GLN A 61 10.64 7.16 -2.53
C GLN A 61 10.27 8.47 -3.22
N GLU A 62 9.77 8.41 -4.46
CA GLU A 62 9.28 9.57 -5.20
C GLU A 62 8.17 10.31 -4.43
N ILE A 63 7.14 9.58 -3.99
CA ILE A 63 6.02 10.14 -3.20
C ILE A 63 6.52 10.83 -1.93
N VAL A 64 7.44 10.20 -1.20
CA VAL A 64 7.99 10.74 0.06
C VAL A 64 8.83 11.99 -0.22
N LEU A 65 9.70 11.96 -1.24
CA LEU A 65 10.53 13.11 -1.60
C LEU A 65 9.69 14.32 -1.99
N ASP A 66 8.63 14.12 -2.76
CA ASP A 66 7.74 15.21 -3.15
C ASP A 66 6.99 15.80 -1.95
N LYS A 67 6.55 14.97 -1.00
CA LYS A 67 5.99 15.49 0.25
C LYS A 67 6.99 16.20 1.14
N LEU A 68 8.24 15.76 1.17
CA LEU A 68 9.29 16.49 1.88
C LEU A 68 9.55 17.87 1.24
N LYS A 69 9.54 17.97 -0.10
CA LYS A 69 9.64 19.25 -0.81
C LYS A 69 8.47 20.16 -0.46
N ASP A 70 7.23 19.67 -0.61
CA ASP A 70 6.01 20.42 -0.27
C ASP A 70 6.07 21.00 1.15
N MET A 71 6.49 20.19 2.13
CA MET A 71 6.62 20.62 3.52
C MET A 71 7.72 21.66 3.71
N ARG A 72 8.87 21.52 3.05
CA ARG A 72 9.94 22.52 3.10
C ARG A 72 9.49 23.87 2.53
N PHE A 73 8.70 23.87 1.45
CA PHE A 73 8.16 25.12 0.88
C PHE A 73 7.17 25.80 1.83
N LYS A 74 6.33 25.04 2.53
CA LYS A 74 5.39 25.58 3.53
C LYS A 74 6.05 26.18 4.78
N ILE A 75 7.30 25.82 5.09
CA ILE A 75 8.03 26.37 6.25
C ILE A 75 8.72 27.70 5.89
N LYS A 76 9.01 27.93 4.60
CA LYS A 76 9.74 29.12 4.12
C LYS A 76 8.83 30.31 3.77
N ASN A 77 7.52 30.10 3.67
CA ASN A 77 6.50 31.11 3.40
C ASN A 77 5.64 31.33 4.64
#